data_AF-A0A7X6TH30-F1
#
_entry.id   AF-A0A7X6TH30-F1
#
_cell.length_a   1.000
_cell.length_b   1.000
_cell.length_c   1.000
_cell.angle_alpha   90.00
_cell.angle_beta   90.00
_cell.angle_gamma   90.00
#
_symmetry.space_group_name_H-M   'P 1'
#
loop_
_entity.id
_entity.type
_entity.pdbx_description
1 polymer ?
#
loop_
_entity_poly.entity_id
_entity_poly.type
_entity_poly.pdbx_seq_one_letter_code
_entity_poly.pdbx_strand_id
1 'polypeptide(L)' 'MSATIGIHQKQEQVDKLYENLGLTAAPLTAVGPFSSRAEALAWQEEMRDKIPGSTVLEPIPADDEHLPWYGFFYEK' A
#
# COMPACT_ATOMS: atom_id res chain seq x y z
N MET A 1 -17.18 7.00 1.40
CA MET A 1 -16.01 6.41 2.07
C MET A 1 -15.07 6.02 0.97
N SER A 2 -13.88 6.60 0.93
CA SER A 2 -12.90 6.30 -0.11
C SER A 2 -11.71 5.65 0.56
N ALA A 3 -11.60 4.34 0.40
CA ALA A 3 -10.42 3.61 0.83
C ALA A 3 -9.31 3.80 -0.19
N THR A 4 -8.06 3.83 0.25
CA THR A 4 -6.88 3.84 -0.63
C THR A 4 -6.03 2.63 -0.30
N ILE A 5 -5.59 1.89 -1.31
CA ILE A 5 -4.83 0.65 -1.18
C ILE A 5 -3.52 0.80 -1.95
N GLY A 6 -2.40 0.50 -1.31
CA GLY A 6 -1.07 0.57 -1.91
C GLY A 6 -0.17 -0.57 -1.48
N ILE A 7 0.97 -0.70 -2.15
CA ILE A 7 2.05 -1.60 -1.75
C ILE A 7 3.36 -0.80 -1.65
N HIS A 8 4.23 -1.19 -0.73
CA HIS A 8 5.51 -0.53 -0.46
C HIS A 8 6.56 -1.53 0.02
N GLN A 9 7.84 -1.16 -0.06
CA GLN A 9 8.92 -1.94 0.55
C GLN A 9 9.47 -1.28 1.82
N LYS A 10 9.39 0.05 1.90
CA LYS A 10 9.91 0.84 3.04
C LYS A 10 8.78 1.65 3.66
N GLN A 11 8.63 1.59 4.98
CA GLN A 11 7.61 2.38 5.69
C GLN A 11 7.79 3.89 5.44
N GLU A 12 9.03 4.35 5.34
CA GLU A 12 9.36 5.76 5.05
C GLU A 12 8.75 6.27 3.73
N GLN A 13 8.54 5.41 2.73
CA GLN A 13 7.89 5.78 1.48
C GLN A 13 6.40 6.08 1.70
N VAL A 14 5.76 5.30 2.57
CA VAL A 14 4.37 5.50 2.97
C VAL A 14 4.27 6.78 3.79
N ASP A 15 5.13 6.98 4.77
CA ASP A 15 5.10 8.18 5.62
C ASP A 15 5.21 9.46 4.78
N LYS A 16 6.13 9.50 3.80
CA LYS A 16 6.26 10.61 2.84
C LYS A 16 5.02 10.79 1.96
N LEU A 17 4.41 9.69 1.51
CA LEU A 17 3.18 9.74 0.73
C LEU A 17 2.05 10.37 1.56
N TYR A 18 1.93 10.02 2.84
CA TYR A 18 0.95 10.59 3.76
C TYR A 18 1.16 12.08 3.99
N GLU A 19 2.41 12.50 4.24
CA GLU A 19 2.76 13.91 4.37
C GLU A 19 2.37 14.70 3.11
N ASN A 20 2.69 14.16 1.92
CA ASN A 20 2.34 14.78 0.64
C ASN A 20 0.82 14.86 0.41
N LEU A 21 0.06 13.87 0.89
CA LEU A 21 -1.39 13.84 0.78
C LEU A 21 -2.09 14.66 1.88
N GLY A 22 -1.34 15.27 2.80
CA GLY A 22 -1.88 16.01 3.94
C GLY A 22 -2.71 15.14 4.89
N LEU A 23 -2.47 13.83 4.87
CA LEU A 23 -3.18 12.87 5.70
C LEU A 23 -2.42 12.72 7.01
N THR A 24 -3.03 13.15 8.12
CA THR A 24 -2.51 12.87 9.45
C THR A 24 -2.56 11.37 9.68
N ALA A 25 -1.39 10.74 9.83
CA ALA A 25 -1.15 9.31 10.05
C ALA A 25 -2.40 8.51 10.46
N ALA A 26 -3.19 8.08 9.46
CA ALA A 26 -4.25 7.11 9.70
C ALA A 26 -3.57 5.79 10.11
N PRO A 27 -4.17 4.98 11.02
CA PRO A 27 -3.58 3.72 11.44
C PRO A 27 -3.37 2.83 10.21
N LEU A 28 -2.13 2.70 9.78
CA LEU A 28 -1.76 1.89 8.64
C LEU A 28 -1.92 0.43 9.05
N THR A 29 -2.87 -0.28 8.45
CA THR A 29 -2.88 -1.73 8.57
C THR A 29 -1.90 -2.28 7.54
N ALA A 30 -0.66 -2.51 7.97
CA ALA A 30 0.34 -3.18 7.14
C ALA A 30 -0.02 -4.67 7.02
N VAL A 31 -0.04 -5.18 5.79
CA VAL A 31 -0.30 -6.59 5.47
C VAL A 31 0.94 -7.16 4.78
N GLY A 32 1.48 -8.26 5.32
CA GLY A 32 2.67 -8.91 4.77
C GLY A 32 3.49 -9.63 5.85
N PRO A 33 4.76 -9.96 5.58
CA PRO A 33 5.52 -9.64 4.35
C PRO A 33 5.13 -10.49 3.14
N PHE A 34 5.15 -9.89 1.96
CA PHE A 34 5.08 -10.56 0.65
C PHE A 34 6.50 -10.78 0.11
N SER A 35 6.77 -11.95 -0.45
CA SER A 35 8.11 -12.33 -0.91
C SER A 35 8.45 -11.75 -2.28
N SER A 36 7.45 -11.28 -3.02
CA SER A 36 7.64 -10.69 -4.35
C SER A 36 6.64 -9.56 -4.62
N ARG A 37 7.00 -8.68 -5.55
CA ARG A 37 6.09 -7.64 -6.05
C ARG A 37 4.81 -8.24 -6.61
N ALA A 38 4.89 -9.40 -7.26
CA ALA A 38 3.73 -10.07 -7.84
C ALA A 38 2.72 -10.52 -6.76
N GLU A 39 3.20 -11.05 -5.64
CA GLU A 39 2.33 -11.40 -4.50
C GLU A 39 1.64 -10.17 -3.90
N ALA A 40 2.40 -9.08 -3.72
CA ALA A 40 1.84 -7.83 -3.20
C ALA A 40 0.81 -7.21 -4.16
N LEU A 41 1.08 -7.24 -5.46
CA LEU A 41 0.14 -6.78 -6.49
C LEU A 41 -1.14 -7.64 -6.52
N ALA A 42 -1.01 -8.96 -6.43
CA ALA A 42 -2.16 -9.86 -6.36
C ALA A 42 -3.04 -9.53 -5.13
N TRP A 43 -2.41 -9.33 -3.97
CA TRP A 43 -3.12 -8.86 -2.78
C TRP A 43 -3.81 -7.51 -2.99
N GLN A 44 -3.14 -6.56 -3.65
CA GLN A 44 -3.70 -5.23 -3.92
C GLN A 44 -4.94 -5.31 -4.82
N GLU A 45 -4.91 -6.16 -5.85
CA GLU A 45 -6.07 -6.42 -6.71
C GLU A 45 -7.21 -7.11 -5.96
N GLU A 46 -6.91 -8.11 -5.12
CA GLU A 46 -7.92 -8.74 -4.27
C GLU A 46 -8.59 -7.74 -3.32
N MET A 47 -7.83 -6.80 -2.76
CA MET A 47 -8.37 -5.77 -1.87
C MET A 47 -9.25 -4.77 -2.63
N ARG A 48 -8.86 -4.40 -3.86
CA ARG A 48 -9.70 -3.55 -4.74
C ARG A 48 -11.06 -4.20 -4.98
N ASP A 49 -11.09 -5.50 -5.21
CA ASP A 49 -12.34 -6.23 -5.48
C ASP A 49 -13.20 -6.37 -4.21
N LYS A 50 -12.57 -6.47 -3.03
CA LYS A 50 -13.25 -6.53 -1.72
C LYS A 50 -13.77 -5.17 -1.25
N ILE A 51 -13.14 -4.08 -1.66
CA ILE A 51 -13.47 -2.71 -1.26
C ILE A 51 -13.90 -1.90 -2.50
N PRO A 52 -15.11 -2.12 -3.02
CA PRO A 52 -15.59 -1.41 -4.20
C PRO A 52 -15.60 0.11 -3.97
N GLY A 53 -14.94 0.84 -4.86
CA GLY A 53 -14.74 2.29 -4.74
C GLY A 53 -13.43 2.70 -4.07
N SER A 54 -12.53 1.76 -3.78
CA SER A 54 -11.17 2.07 -3.33
C SER A 54 -10.29 2.62 -4.45
N THR A 55 -9.43 3.57 -4.12
CA THR A 55 -8.34 4.06 -4.98
C THR A 55 -7.12 3.17 -4.83
N VAL A 56 -6.67 2.59 -5.94
CA VAL A 56 -5.42 1.82 -5.97
C VAL A 56 -4.28 2.76 -6.30
N LEU A 57 -3.29 2.88 -5.42
CA LEU A 57 -2.07 3.64 -5.67
C LEU A 57 -1.15 2.87 -6.61
N GLU A 58 -0.50 3.60 -7.51
CA GLU A 58 0.55 3.00 -8.33
C GLU A 58 1.69 2.49 -7.43
N PRO A 59 2.18 1.27 -7.69
CA PRO A 59 3.26 0.69 -6.92
C PRO A 59 4.51 1.56 -7.07
N ILE A 60 5.05 1.98 -5.93
CA ILE A 60 6.33 2.69 -5.86
C ILE A 60 7.41 1.77 -6.45
N PRO A 61 8.35 2.28 -7.27
CA PRO A 61 9.44 1.47 -7.82
C PRO A 61 10.15 0.69 -6.72
N ALA A 62 10.54 -0.55 -7.02
CA ALA A 62 11.31 -1.35 -6.09
C ALA A 62 12.62 -0.61 -5.77
N ASP A 63 12.86 -0.37 -4.49
CA ASP A 63 14.10 0.22 -4.00
C ASP A 63 15.19 -0.86 -3.88
N ASP A 64 14.78 -2.11 -3.57
CA ASP A 64 15.68 -3.24 -3.34
C ASP A 64 14.97 -4.56 -3.64
N GLU A 65 15.55 -5.42 -4.47
CA GLU A 65 14.97 -6.74 -4.82
C GLU A 65 15.01 -7.74 -3.64
N HIS A 66 15.80 -7.47 -2.60
CA HIS A 66 15.90 -8.30 -1.41
C HIS A 66 14.94 -7.88 -0.29
N LEU A 67 14.29 -6.72 -0.41
CA LEU A 67 13.33 -6.27 0.59
C LEU A 67 11.93 -6.86 0.33
N PRO A 68 11.26 -7.39 1.37
CA PRO A 68 9.90 -7.85 1.23
C PRO A 68 8.96 -6.68 0.90
N TRP A 69 7.85 -7.01 0.27
CA TRP A 69 6.78 -6.06 0.00
C TRP A 69 5.75 -6.11 1.12
N TYR A 70 5.10 -4.99 1.36
CA TYR A 70 4.02 -4.85 2.31
C TYR A 70 2.87 -4.14 1.62
N GLY A 71 1.66 -4.63 1.87
CA GLY A 71 0.43 -3.98 1.49
C GLY A 71 -0.02 -3.03 2.59
N PHE A 72 -0.70 -1.96 2.21
CA PHE A 72 -1.38 -1.09 3.15
C PHE A 72 -2.70 -0.63 2.57
N PHE A 73 -3.64 -0.35 3.46
CA PHE A 73 -4.85 0.38 3.10
C PHE A 73 -5.23 1.34 4.21
N TYR A 74 -5.92 2.42 3.84
CA TYR A 74 -6.50 3.37 4.78
C TYR A 74 -7.81 3.92 4.24
N GLU A 75 -8.67 4.36 5.16
CA GLU A 75 -9.95 4.99 4.84
C GLU A 75 -9.84 6.50 5.02
N LYS A 76 -10.43 7.26 4.09
CA LYS A 76 -10.61 8.72 4.17
C LYS A 76 -12.08 9.08 4.32
#